data_AF-A0A5P3VKN6-F1
#
_entry.id   AF-A0A5P3VKN6-F1
#
_cell.length_a   1.000
_cell.length_b   1.000
_cell.length_c   1.000
_cell.angle_alpha   90.00
_cell.angle_beta   90.00
_cell.angle_gamma   90.00
#
_symmetry.space_group_name_H-M   'P 1'
#
loop_
_entity.id
_entity.type
_entity.pdbx_description
1 polymer ?
#
loop_
_entity_poly.entity_id
_entity_poly.type
_entity_poly.pdbx_seq_one_letter_code
_entity_poly.pdbx_strand_id
1 'polypeptide(L)' 'MAQSSVGLRAYSIAEHEAYFSTLDIRPAAITTKLEQRSADAYDFAAHANPSTTHRHYDRRKVKRAAATE' A
#
# COMPACT_ATOMS: atom_id res chain seq x y z
N MET A 1 35.26 -21.43 -28.66
CA MET A 1 33.94 -21.23 -28.03
C MET A 1 34.18 -20.77 -26.60
N ALA A 2 33.99 -19.48 -26.30
CA ALA A 2 34.13 -18.95 -24.95
C ALA A 2 32.74 -18.43 -24.53
N GLN A 3 32.04 -19.17 -23.69
CA GLN A 3 30.77 -18.72 -23.10
C GLN A 3 31.10 -17.71 -22.00
N SER A 4 30.74 -16.45 -22.21
CA SER A 4 30.83 -15.41 -21.19
C SER A 4 29.73 -15.64 -20.15
N SER A 5 30.12 -15.97 -18.93
CA SER A 5 29.22 -16.05 -17.79
C SER A 5 28.79 -14.63 -17.40
N VAL A 6 27.66 -14.17 -17.92
CA VAL A 6 27.01 -12.94 -17.45
C VAL A 6 26.52 -13.19 -16.03
N GLY A 7 27.21 -12.59 -15.06
CA GLY A 7 26.80 -12.62 -13.66
C GLY A 7 25.44 -11.96 -13.50
N LEU A 8 24.42 -12.75 -13.18
CA LEU A 8 23.13 -12.25 -12.70
C LEU A 8 23.36 -11.58 -11.34
N ARG A 9 23.67 -10.28 -11.35
CA ARG A 9 23.54 -9.47 -10.13
C ARG A 9 22.09 -9.59 -9.68
N ALA A 10 21.88 -10.00 -8.43
CA ALA A 10 20.57 -10.11 -7.83
C ALA A 10 19.88 -8.73 -7.91
N TYR A 11 19.02 -8.58 -8.90
CA TYR A 11 18.26 -7.37 -9.10
C TYR A 11 17.21 -7.29 -7.98
N SER A 12 17.41 -6.37 -7.04
CA SER A 12 16.44 -6.14 -5.98
C SER A 12 15.26 -5.36 -6.57
N ILE A 13 14.07 -5.96 -6.58
CA ILE A 13 12.84 -5.29 -7.00
C ILE A 13 12.60 -4.01 -6.19
N ALA A 14 13.06 -3.97 -4.93
CA ALA A 14 12.95 -2.80 -4.06
C ALA A 14 13.82 -1.61 -4.49
N GLU A 15 14.82 -1.83 -5.36
CA GLU A 15 15.73 -0.80 -5.86
C GLU A 15 15.29 -0.23 -7.22
N HIS A 16 14.21 -0.76 -7.83
CA HIS A 16 13.71 -0.24 -9.09
C HIS A 16 13.02 1.12 -8.91
N GLU A 17 13.26 2.08 -9.80
CA GLU A 17 12.65 3.42 -9.76
C GLU A 17 11.11 3.36 -9.73
N ALA A 18 10.51 2.43 -10.49
CA ALA A 18 9.05 2.26 -10.49
C ALA A 18 8.50 1.49 -9.27
N TYR A 19 9.37 0.95 -8.40
CA TYR A 19 8.93 0.28 -7.18
C TYR A 19 8.15 1.26 -6.30
N PHE A 20 8.69 2.47 -6.08
CA PHE A 20 8.06 3.51 -5.27
C PHE A 20 6.87 4.19 -5.95
N SER A 21 6.87 4.31 -7.28
CA SER A 21 5.73 4.93 -7.99
C SER A 21 4.43 4.13 -7.84
N THR A 22 4.53 2.80 -7.67
CA THR A 22 3.37 1.95 -7.33
C THR A 22 2.95 2.06 -5.86
N LEU A 23 3.86 2.50 -4.98
CA LEU A 23 3.62 2.60 -3.54
C LEU A 23 2.85 3.86 -3.14
N ASP A 24 2.83 4.94 -3.93
CA ASP A 24 2.11 6.17 -3.53
C ASP A 24 0.64 6.18 -3.99
N ILE A 25 0.32 5.57 -5.14
CA ILE A 25 -1.06 5.50 -5.65
C ILE A 25 -1.91 4.55 -4.81
N ARG A 26 -1.33 3.42 -4.38
CA ARG A 26 -2.07 2.37 -3.66
C ARG A 26 -2.61 2.83 -2.29
N PRO A 27 -1.85 3.49 -1.42
CA PRO A 27 -2.33 4.03 -0.14
C PRO A 27 -3.50 5.00 -0.29
N ALA A 28 -3.42 5.92 -1.27
CA ALA A 28 -4.50 6.87 -1.52
C ALA A 28 -5.77 6.14 -1.99
N ALA A 29 -5.64 5.20 -2.93
CA ALA A 29 -6.76 4.41 -3.43
C ALA A 29 -7.42 3.53 -2.35
N ILE A 30 -6.63 2.87 -1.49
CA ILE A 30 -7.15 2.07 -0.37
C ILE A 30 -7.90 2.96 0.62
N THR A 31 -7.34 4.13 0.94
CA THR A 31 -7.99 5.13 1.82
C THR A 31 -9.34 5.56 1.26
N THR A 32 -9.42 5.93 -0.02
CA THR A 32 -10.67 6.33 -0.68
C THR A 32 -11.71 5.20 -0.67
N LYS A 33 -11.31 3.95 -0.93
CA LYS A 33 -12.21 2.79 -0.87
C LYS A 33 -12.80 2.59 0.53
N LEU A 34 -11.99 2.76 1.59
CA LEU A 34 -12.49 2.70 2.97
C LEU A 34 -13.43 3.87 3.30
N GLU A 35 -13.12 5.08 2.82
CA GLU A 35 -13.98 6.26 2.95
C GLU A 35 -15.34 6.09 2.27
N GLN A 36 -15.39 5.40 1.14
CA GLN A 36 -16.62 5.10 0.39
C GLN A 36 -17.33 3.84 0.89
N ARG A 37 -16.75 3.11 1.86
CA ARG A 37 -17.23 1.80 2.32
C ARG A 37 -17.37 0.79 1.18
N SER A 38 -16.43 0.83 0.24
CA SER A 38 -16.40 -0.10 -0.88
C SER A 38 -16.29 -1.54 -0.39
N ALA A 39 -17.11 -2.44 -0.94
CA ALA A 39 -17.17 -3.84 -0.51
C ALA A 39 -15.83 -4.58 -0.72
N ASP A 40 -15.06 -4.17 -1.73
CA ASP A 40 -13.79 -4.77 -2.14
C ASP A 40 -12.56 -4.14 -1.46
N ALA A 41 -12.73 -3.21 -0.50
CA ALA A 41 -11.62 -2.44 0.04
C ALA A 41 -10.52 -3.29 0.69
N TYR A 42 -10.91 -4.39 1.36
CA TYR A 42 -9.98 -5.31 2.02
C TYR A 42 -9.27 -6.23 1.02
N ASP A 43 -9.99 -6.73 0.02
CA ASP A 43 -9.44 -7.56 -1.05
C ASP A 43 -8.44 -6.77 -1.90
N PHE A 44 -8.78 -5.51 -2.22
CA PHE A 44 -7.90 -4.59 -2.95
C PHE A 44 -6.61 -4.26 -2.18
N ALA A 45 -6.69 -4.20 -0.85
CA ALA A 45 -5.51 -4.00 0.00
C ALA A 45 -4.60 -5.24 0.05
N ALA A 46 -5.15 -6.44 -0.22
CA ALA A 46 -4.42 -7.71 -0.24
C ALA A 46 -3.62 -8.01 1.05
N HIS A 47 -4.06 -7.49 2.20
CA HIS A 47 -3.49 -7.85 3.49
C HIS A 47 -4.10 -9.16 3.99
N ALA A 48 -3.26 -10.05 4.53
CA ALA A 48 -3.72 -11.30 5.13
C ALA A 48 -4.65 -11.08 6.35
N ASN A 49 -4.50 -9.95 7.05
CA ASN A 49 -5.37 -9.57 8.15
C ASN A 49 -6.08 -8.23 7.83
N PRO A 50 -7.42 -8.21 7.72
CA PRO A 50 -8.20 -6.99 7.49
C PRO A 50 -7.94 -5.88 8.52
N SER A 51 -7.60 -6.23 9.76
CA SER A 51 -7.27 -5.28 10.82
C SER A 51 -6.04 -4.43 10.46
N THR A 52 -5.09 -4.99 9.71
CA THR A 52 -3.91 -4.29 9.20
C THR A 52 -4.34 -3.19 8.23
N THR A 53 -5.18 -3.51 7.23
CA THR A 53 -5.76 -2.52 6.30
C THR A 53 -6.46 -1.40 7.04
N HIS A 54 -7.33 -1.76 7.98
CA HIS A 54 -8.09 -0.79 8.76
C HIS A 54 -7.18 0.11 9.61
N ARG A 55 -6.14 -0.45 10.25
CA ARG A 55 -5.19 0.30 11.07
C ARG A 55 -4.41 1.34 10.26
N HIS A 56 -3.94 0.96 9.07
CA HIS A 56 -3.05 1.77 8.24
C HIS A 56 -3.76 2.85 7.43
N TYR A 57 -4.98 2.56 6.95
CA TYR A 57 -5.63 3.40 5.95
C TYR A 57 -6.96 4.00 6.41
N ASP A 58 -7.60 3.50 7.49
CA ASP A 58 -8.79 4.17 8.01
C ASP A 58 -8.40 5.46 8.75
N ARG A 59 -8.56 6.59 8.05
CA ARG A 59 -8.35 7.94 8.57
C ARG A 59 -9.53 8.47 9.40
N ARG A 60 -10.61 7.70 9.56
CA ARG A 60 -11.74 8.04 10.45
C ARG A 60 -11.44 7.85 11.93
N LYS A 61 -10.17 7.62 12.29
CA LYS A 61 -9.66 7.77 13.65
C LYS A 61 -9.76 9.23 14.09
N VAL A 62 -10.99 9.63 14.39
CA VAL A 62 -11.37 10.63 15.38
C VAL A 62 -10.89 12.05 15.07
N LYS A 63 -11.58 12.74 14.15
CA LYS A 63 -11.90 14.16 14.40
C LYS A 63 -12.94 14.18 15.53
N ARG A 64 -12.50 14.00 16.78
CA ARG A 64 -13.28 14.47 17.92
C ARG A 64 -13.23 15.98 17.80
N ALA A 65 -14.36 16.61 17.49
CA ALA A 65 -14.51 18.00 17.86
C ALA A 65 -14.22 18.06 19.36
N ALA A 66 -13.22 18.83 19.77
CA ALA A 66 -13.19 19.29 21.15
C ALA A 66 -14.51 20.05 21.33
N ALA A 67 -15.43 19.52 22.14
CA ALA A 67 -16.56 20.31 22.57
C ALA A 67 -15.95 21.51 23.31
N THR A 68 -15.95 22.67 22.67
CA THR A 68 -15.66 23.93 23.35
C THR A 68 -16.81 24.17 24.31
N GLU A 69 -16.49 24.22 25.61
CA GLU A 69 -17.39 24.66 26.67
C GLU A 69 -17.87 26.10 26.48
#